data_AF-A0A142YIB0-F1
#
_entry.id   AF-A0A142YIB0-F1
#
_cell.length_a   1.000
_cell.length_b   1.000
_cell.length_c   1.000
_cell.angle_alpha   90.00
_cell.angle_beta   90.00
_cell.angle_gamma   90.00
#
_symmetry.space_group_name_H-M   'P 1'
#
loop_
_entity.id
_entity.type
_entity.pdbx_description
1 polymer ?
#
loop_
_entity_poly.entity_id
_entity_poly.type
_entity_poly.pdbx_seq_one_letter_code
_entity_poly.pdbx_strand_id
1 'polypeptide(L)'
;MLKRILVGFVWFVVFYLGACGIVGGIAGGRAGADEKDPQKAAAAGGQAGAEAVNRVWGYLLVGSFVAATVGAKTGTLPGTRRKGPVDPEA
;
A
#
# COMPACT_ATOMS: atom_id res chain seq x y z
N MET A 1 13.22 4.53 -19.93
CA MET A 1 11.85 4.05 -19.64
C MET A 1 11.82 3.05 -18.50
N LEU A 2 12.71 2.05 -18.47
CA LEU A 2 12.79 1.04 -17.40
C LEU A 2 12.87 1.63 -15.97
N LYS A 3 13.67 2.67 -15.74
CA LYS A 3 13.75 3.35 -14.43
C LYS A 3 12.39 3.89 -13.94
N ARG A 4 11.55 4.41 -14.85
CA ARG A 4 10.20 4.90 -14.49
C ARG A 4 9.24 3.77 -14.16
N ILE A 5 9.32 2.66 -14.89
CA ILE A 5 8.52 1.45 -14.63
C ILE A 5 8.89 0.86 -13.28
N LEU A 6 10.19 0.73 -12.99
CA LEU A 6 10.68 0.25 -11.69
C LEU A 6 10.23 1.14 -10.54
N VAL A 7 10.33 2.47 -10.68
CA VAL A 7 9.86 3.40 -9.65
C VAL A 7 8.33 3.29 -9.45
N GLY A 8 7.57 3.18 -10.53
CA GLY A 8 6.11 2.96 -10.45
C GLY A 8 5.75 1.64 -9.75
N PHE A 9 6.50 0.57 -10.04
CA PHE A 9 6.32 -0.73 -9.40
C PHE A 9 6.67 -0.69 -7.90
N VAL A 10 7.74 -0.01 -7.51
CA VAL A 10 8.08 0.19 -6.10
C VAL A 10 6.95 0.91 -5.37
N TRP A 11 6.39 1.97 -5.95
CA TRP A 11 5.25 2.68 -5.36
C TRP A 11 3.99 1.81 -5.28
N PHE A 12 3.74 0.97 -6.28
CA PHE A 12 2.68 -0.04 -6.21
C PHE A 12 2.85 -0.96 -5.00
N VAL A 13 4.05 -1.50 -4.78
CA VAL A 13 4.35 -2.35 -3.63
C VAL A 13 4.17 -1.58 -2.32
N VAL A 14 4.62 -0.32 -2.25
CA VAL A 14 4.44 0.54 -1.06
C VAL A 14 2.96 0.77 -0.75
N PHE A 15 2.15 1.13 -1.75
CA PHE A 15 0.71 1.33 -1.55
C PHE A 15 0.01 0.03 -1.17
N TYR A 16 0.39 -1.10 -1.77
CA TYR A 16 -0.20 -2.40 -1.48
C TYR A 16 0.12 -2.86 -0.07
N LEU A 17 1.40 -2.86 0.32
CA LEU A 17 1.81 -3.25 1.67
C LEU A 17 1.27 -2.28 2.73
N GLY A 18 1.25 -0.98 2.44
CA GLY A 18 0.67 0.03 3.33
C GLY A 18 -0.83 -0.21 3.56
N ALA A 19 -1.59 -0.46 2.49
CA ALA A 19 -3.03 -0.71 2.61
C ALA A 19 -3.32 -2.06 3.30
N CYS A 20 -2.58 -3.12 3.01
CA CYS A 20 -2.64 -4.38 3.75
C CYS A 20 -2.33 -4.19 5.24
N GLY A 21 -1.30 -3.39 5.56
CA GLY A 21 -0.93 -3.08 6.93
C GLY A 21 -2.01 -2.32 7.70
N ILE A 22 -2.68 -1.35 7.04
CA ILE A 22 -3.79 -0.61 7.65
C ILE A 22 -4.99 -1.53 7.90
N VAL A 23 -5.43 -2.27 6.89
CA VAL A 23 -6.59 -3.18 7.02
C VAL A 23 -6.32 -4.28 8.03
N GLY A 24 -5.17 -4.95 7.91
CA GLY A 24 -4.75 -6.01 8.81
C GLY A 24 -4.51 -5.51 10.23
N GLY A 25 -3.93 -4.32 10.39
CA GLY A 25 -3.70 -3.69 11.68
C GLY A 25 -4.99 -3.28 12.40
N ILE A 26 -5.97 -2.73 11.69
CA ILE A 26 -7.27 -2.38 12.28
C ILE A 26 -8.03 -3.64 12.70
N ALA A 27 -8.10 -4.64 11.83
CA ALA A 27 -8.80 -5.89 12.12
C ALA A 27 -8.10 -6.69 13.24
N GLY A 28 -6.77 -6.81 13.17
CA GLY A 28 -5.98 -7.51 14.17
C GLY A 28 -5.93 -6.77 15.51
N GLY A 29 -5.87 -5.45 15.50
CA GLY A 29 -5.94 -4.63 16.70
C GLY A 29 -7.29 -4.73 17.41
N ARG A 30 -8.40 -4.79 16.66
CA ARG A 30 -9.73 -5.05 17.23
C ARG A 30 -9.83 -6.45 17.84
N ALA A 31 -9.48 -7.48 17.07
CA ALA A 31 -9.54 -8.86 17.57
C ALA A 31 -8.61 -9.11 18.76
N GLY A 32 -7.43 -8.49 18.78
CA GLY A 32 -6.51 -8.57 19.91
C GLY A 32 -6.99 -7.79 21.15
N ALA A 33 -7.71 -6.68 20.97
CA ALA A 33 -8.29 -5.92 22.08
C ALA A 33 -9.54 -6.59 22.68
N ASP A 34 -10.27 -7.37 21.88
CA ASP A 34 -11.43 -8.14 22.32
C ASP A 34 -11.04 -9.47 23.01
N GLU A 35 -9.78 -9.90 22.87
CA GLU A 35 -9.25 -11.12 23.48
C GLU A 35 -8.86 -10.87 24.95
N LYS A 36 -9.35 -11.72 25.85
CA LYS A 36 -9.11 -11.60 27.30
C LYS A 36 -7.83 -12.28 27.74
N ASP A 37 -7.35 -13.24 26.96
CA ASP A 37 -6.11 -13.95 27.20
C ASP A 37 -4.94 -13.26 26.45
N PRO A 38 -4.01 -12.58 27.15
CA PRO A 38 -2.90 -11.86 26.51
C PRO A 38 -2.00 -12.78 25.67
N GLN A 39 -1.94 -14.07 26.01
CA GLN A 39 -1.13 -15.04 25.28
C GLN A 39 -1.77 -15.40 23.93
N LYS A 40 -3.09 -15.23 23.79
CA LYS A 40 -3.84 -15.49 22.56
C LYS A 40 -4.10 -14.24 21.74
N ALA A 41 -4.06 -13.05 22.35
CA ALA A 41 -4.34 -11.78 21.70
C ALA A 41 -3.52 -11.56 20.42
N ALA A 42 -2.23 -11.91 20.43
CA ALA A 42 -1.37 -11.82 19.25
C ALA A 42 -1.77 -12.81 18.14
N ALA A 43 -2.14 -14.04 18.49
CA ALA A 43 -2.57 -15.06 17.53
C ALA A 43 -3.95 -14.72 16.93
N ALA A 44 -4.89 -14.29 17.76
CA ALA A 44 -6.22 -13.85 17.34
C ALA A 44 -6.13 -12.62 16.43
N GLY A 45 -5.30 -11.63 16.80
CA GLY A 45 -5.04 -10.46 15.99
C GLY A 45 -4.41 -10.81 14.63
N GLY A 46 -3.43 -11.72 14.61
CA GLY A 46 -2.80 -12.19 13.38
C GLY A 46 -3.78 -12.89 12.43
N GLN A 47 -4.62 -13.78 12.95
CA GLN A 47 -5.64 -14.48 12.14
C GLN A 47 -6.69 -13.51 11.59
N ALA A 48 -7.25 -12.64 12.44
CA ALA A 48 -8.25 -11.68 12.02
C ALA A 48 -7.70 -10.67 11.00
N GLY A 49 -6.45 -10.22 11.18
CA GLY A 49 -5.76 -9.35 10.23
C GLY A 49 -5.57 -10.03 8.87
N ALA A 50 -5.10 -11.27 8.86
CA ALA A 50 -4.91 -12.03 7.62
C ALA A 50 -6.25 -12.27 6.89
N GLU A 51 -7.30 -12.61 7.63
CA GLU A 51 -8.63 -12.86 7.06
C GLU A 51 -9.24 -11.58 6.49
N ALA A 52 -9.12 -10.45 7.20
CA ALA A 52 -9.60 -9.16 6.74
C ALA A 52 -8.90 -8.74 5.43
N VAL A 53 -7.56 -8.85 5.37
CA VAL A 53 -6.79 -8.56 4.16
C VAL A 53 -7.20 -9.49 3.02
N ASN A 54 -7.39 -10.79 3.29
CA ASN A 54 -7.78 -11.76 2.26
C ASN A 54 -9.16 -11.43 1.68
N ARG A 55 -10.14 -11.02 2.50
CA ARG A 55 -11.48 -10.64 2.01
C ARG A 55 -11.47 -9.46 1.03
N VAL A 56 -10.56 -8.50 1.22
CA VAL A 56 -10.47 -7.30 0.36
C VAL A 56 -9.25 -7.30 -0.56
N TRP A 57 -8.54 -8.42 -0.68
CA TRP A 57 -7.23 -8.47 -1.35
C TRP A 57 -7.30 -7.96 -2.79
N GLY A 58 -8.37 -8.31 -3.52
CA GLY A 58 -8.57 -7.87 -4.90
C GLY A 58 -8.75 -6.35 -5.02
N TYR A 59 -9.48 -5.74 -4.08
CA TYR A 59 -9.64 -4.29 -4.01
C TYR A 59 -8.34 -3.59 -3.62
N LEU A 60 -7.57 -4.16 -2.70
CA LEU A 60 -6.25 -3.65 -2.32
C LEU A 60 -5.30 -3.69 -3.51
N LEU A 61 -5.26 -4.81 -4.24
CA LEU A 61 -4.37 -4.99 -5.39
C LEU A 61 -4.73 -4.04 -6.54
N VAL A 62 -6.01 -3.97 -6.92
CA VAL A 62 -6.47 -3.07 -7.98
C VAL A 62 -6.35 -1.60 -7.56
N GLY A 63 -6.72 -1.26 -6.32
CA GLY A 63 -6.64 0.09 -5.78
C GLY A 63 -5.20 0.61 -5.74
N SER A 64 -4.26 -0.20 -5.24
CA SER A 64 -2.84 0.14 -5.23
C SER A 64 -2.25 0.26 -6.64
N PHE A 65 -2.69 -0.58 -7.58
CA PHE A 65 -2.26 -0.48 -8.99
C PHE A 65 -2.74 0.81 -9.65
N VAL A 66 -4.02 1.17 -9.45
CA VAL A 66 -4.59 2.42 -9.95
C VAL A 66 -3.89 3.62 -9.30
N ALA A 67 -3.71 3.63 -7.98
CA ALA A 67 -3.03 4.70 -7.26
C ALA A 67 -1.59 4.91 -7.76
N ALA A 68 -0.83 3.82 -7.93
CA ALA A 68 0.53 3.88 -8.45
C ALA A 68 0.58 4.37 -9.90
N THR A 69 -0.34 3.90 -10.75
CA THR A 69 -0.40 4.30 -12.18
C THR A 69 -0.79 5.77 -12.32
N VAL A 70 -1.81 6.22 -11.58
CA VAL A 70 -2.24 7.62 -11.58
C VAL A 70 -1.12 8.49 -11.02
N GLY A 71 -0.56 8.16 -9.87
CA GLY A 71 0.53 8.92 -9.26
C GLY A 71 1.79 9.00 -10.12
N ALA A 72 2.08 7.94 -10.90
CA ALA A 72 3.20 7.92 -11.84
C ALA A 72 2.90 8.77 -13.10
N LYS A 73 1.65 8.81 -13.56
CA LYS A 73 1.22 9.64 -14.70
C LYS A 73 1.19 11.12 -14.36
N THR A 74 0.70 11.48 -13.17
CA THR A 74 0.64 12.87 -12.68
C THR A 74 2.00 13.39 -12.24
N GLY A 75 2.99 12.51 -12.04
CA GLY A 75 4.32 12.89 -11.58
C GLY A 75 4.37 13.30 -10.10
N THR A 76 3.30 13.03 -9.35
CA THR A 76 3.19 13.33 -7.91
C THR A 76 4.09 12.40 -7.10
N LEU A 77 4.39 11.20 -7.61
CA LEU A 77 5.26 10.24 -6.92
C LEU A 77 6.74 10.64 -7.06
N PRO A 78 7.49 10.68 -5.95
CA PRO A 78 8.95 10.87 -5.95
C PRO A 78 9.63 9.93 -6.96
N GLY A 79 10.47 10.49 -7.83
CA GLY A 79 11.16 9.76 -8.91
C GLY A 79 10.39 9.63 -10.23
N THR A 80 9.11 10.02 -10.29
CA THR A 80 8.30 10.05 -11.54
C THR A 80 8.05 11.45 -12.09
N ARG A 81 8.45 12.50 -11.35
CA ARG A 81 8.33 13.92 -11.78
C ARG A 81 8.80 14.07 -13.22
N ARG A 82 7.97 14.72 -14.04
CA ARG A 82 8.40 15.19 -15.36
C ARG A 82 9.44 16.28 -15.11
N LYS A 83 10.62 16.16 -15.73
CA LYS A 83 11.48 17.33 -15.94
C LYS A 83 10.59 18.36 -16.65
N GLY A 84 10.40 19.53 -16.04
CA GLY A 84 9.74 20.64 -16.72
C GLY A 84 10.49 21.01 -18.00
N PRO A 85 9.87 21.76 -18.92
CA PRO A 85 10.59 22.31 -20.06
C PRO A 85 11.83 23.02 -19.52
N VAL A 86 13.01 22.55 -19.96
CA VAL A 86 14.26 23.26 -19.75
C VAL A 86 14.17 24.45 -20.69
N ASP A 87 13.99 25.66 -20.16
CA ASP A 87 14.11 26.86 -20.97
C ASP A 87 15.49 26.84 -21.64
N PRO A 88 15.57 26.90 -22.99
CA PRO A 88 16.83 26.79 -23.71
C PRO A 88 17.73 28.04 -23.62
N GLU A 89 17.51 28.93 -22.65
CA GLU A 89 18.22 30.22 -22.53
C GLU A 89 18.71 30.49 -21.09
N ALA A 90 19.59 29.63 -20.55
CA ALA A 90 20.35 29.89 -19.34
C ALA A 90 21.85 29.60 -19.55
#